data_AF-A0AAE0WA91-F1
#
_entry.id   AF-A0AAE0WA91-F1
#
_cell.length_a   1.000
_cell.length_b   1.000
_cell.length_c   1.000
_cell.angle_alpha   90.00
_cell.angle_beta   90.00
_cell.angle_gamma   90.00
#
_symmetry.space_group_name_H-M   'P 1'
#
loop_
_entity.id
_entity.type
_entity.pdbx_description
1 polymer ?
#
loop_
_entity_poly.entity_id
_entity_poly.type
_entity_poly.pdbx_seq_one_letter_code
_entity_poly.pdbx_strand_id
1 'polypeptide(L)'
;MFSRNNSNISFRTSIISNCTYSLSVGIKVDEFCYSMSRQSEINGHRTLKTYSVSDSYGRFGVHNSLSCWEDNKFRETFEENLQFIHMYPYGDSIPYIQELGLTGPFMESSAIKIPVFVTAASSNHFLEVQAQIKNLHNIVYPNYINLKFIFYDIGLSETEKEMVKKHCRCEYRSFPFEKFPEHVKFLNGYTFKPLIAQIVLNEYGFMLWMDASVRFLTGKLDNLFQMAVKDGVKLILGGLGVGYRTDPLTFKYLGEDPCLYADKNEIEASFILLYRNHFTIETIMRPWVSCALTSGCMYFPGSQKRISCYNQKGLGFCHRFDQSIMSIILWRLYHANFGKVLIPGIFFDIQKENTSRYFESLEKKSSATVV
;
A
#
# COMPACT_ATOMS: atom_id res chain seq x y z
N MET A 1 42.47 26.18 33.10
CA MET A 1 41.92 25.78 31.78
C MET A 1 42.29 24.31 31.57
N PHE A 2 41.44 23.30 31.51
CA PHE A 2 40.01 23.18 31.24
C PHE A 2 39.39 22.18 32.24
N SER A 3 38.29 22.56 32.89
CA SER A 3 37.39 21.62 33.57
C SER A 3 36.58 20.88 32.50
N ARG A 4 36.62 19.55 32.50
CA ARG A 4 35.66 18.72 31.76
C ARG A 4 34.37 18.65 32.58
N ASN A 5 33.40 19.50 32.25
CA ASN A 5 32.02 19.32 32.68
C ASN A 5 31.42 18.11 31.93
N ASN A 6 31.54 16.92 32.50
CA ASN A 6 30.64 15.81 32.19
C ASN A 6 29.32 16.05 32.93
N SER A 7 28.40 16.76 32.29
CA SER A 7 27.01 16.74 32.72
C SER A 7 26.42 15.36 32.45
N ASN A 8 26.40 14.50 33.47
CA ASN A 8 25.63 13.26 33.45
C ASN A 8 24.14 13.62 33.38
N ILE A 9 23.56 13.52 32.18
CA ILE A 9 22.11 13.62 32.00
C ILE A 9 21.52 12.31 32.53
N SER A 10 20.76 12.41 33.61
CA SER A 10 20.04 11.28 34.20
C SER A 10 18.62 11.22 33.62
N PHE A 11 18.08 10.01 33.43
CA PHE A 11 16.77 9.76 32.81
C PHE A 11 15.86 8.94 33.73
N ARG A 12 14.55 9.20 33.70
CA ARG A 12 13.52 8.30 34.27
C ARG A 12 12.89 7.46 33.15
N THR A 13 12.77 6.15 33.37
CA THR A 13 12.28 5.19 32.36
C THR A 13 10.90 4.63 32.73
N SER A 14 9.96 4.60 31.78
CA SER A 14 8.67 3.87 31.89
C SER A 14 8.41 3.03 30.63
N ILE A 15 7.88 1.82 30.76
CA ILE A 15 7.65 0.89 29.62
C ILE A 15 6.15 0.70 29.42
N ILE A 16 5.68 0.85 28.18
CA ILE A 16 4.31 0.57 27.73
C ILE A 16 4.39 -0.47 26.62
N SER A 17 3.68 -1.59 26.77
CA SER A 17 3.65 -2.66 25.76
C SER A 17 2.26 -2.76 25.14
N ASN A 18 2.18 -2.67 23.81
CA ASN A 18 0.94 -2.86 23.04
C ASN A 18 1.18 -4.00 22.04
N CYS A 19 0.42 -5.09 22.14
CA CYS A 19 0.39 -6.11 21.10
C CYS A 19 -0.79 -5.80 20.17
N THR A 20 -0.51 -5.58 18.88
CA THR A 20 -1.54 -5.45 17.86
C THR A 20 -1.96 -6.84 17.40
N TYR A 21 -3.12 -7.29 17.86
CA TYR A 21 -3.79 -8.48 17.30
C TYR A 21 -4.58 -8.06 16.07
N SER A 22 -4.13 -8.47 14.88
CA SER A 22 -5.00 -8.44 13.70
C SER A 22 -5.91 -9.66 13.75
N LEU A 23 -7.22 -9.44 13.94
CA LEU A 23 -8.25 -10.46 13.75
C LEU A 23 -8.45 -10.70 12.25
N SER A 24 -7.47 -11.32 11.58
CA SER A 24 -7.68 -12.02 10.32
C SER A 24 -7.72 -13.52 10.61
N VAL A 25 -8.94 -14.07 10.57
CA VAL A 25 -9.20 -15.49 10.81
C VAL A 25 -8.54 -16.30 9.68
N GLY A 26 -7.37 -16.87 9.95
CA GLY A 26 -6.74 -17.87 9.08
C GLY A 26 -5.29 -17.60 8.65
N ILE A 27 -4.70 -16.45 9.02
CA ILE A 27 -3.29 -16.16 8.73
C ILE A 27 -2.48 -16.49 9.99
N LYS A 28 -1.40 -17.27 9.88
CA LYS A 28 -0.28 -17.15 10.83
C LYS A 28 0.31 -15.76 10.64
N VAL A 29 -0.28 -14.76 11.28
CA VAL A 29 0.32 -13.44 11.38
C VAL A 29 1.52 -13.64 12.30
N ASP A 30 2.72 -13.33 11.84
CA ASP A 30 3.86 -13.24 12.74
C ASP A 30 3.50 -12.24 13.84
N GLU A 31 3.25 -12.75 15.06
CA GLU A 31 2.87 -11.94 16.21
C GLU A 31 4.10 -11.12 16.64
N PHE A 32 4.17 -9.88 16.19
CA PHE A 32 5.14 -8.91 16.70
C PHE A 32 4.46 -8.06 17.76
N CYS A 33 5.06 -8.00 18.95
CA CYS A 33 4.63 -7.08 20.00
C CYS A 33 5.48 -5.81 19.97
N TYR A 34 4.80 -4.67 20.09
CA TYR A 34 5.43 -3.37 20.22
C TYR A 34 5.62 -3.06 21.71
N SER A 35 6.84 -2.69 22.08
CA SER A 35 7.09 -2.06 23.38
C SER A 35 7.67 -0.67 23.15
N MET A 36 7.09 0.32 23.78
CA MET A 36 7.61 1.68 23.83
C MET A 36 8.13 1.93 25.23
N SER A 37 9.42 2.20 25.36
CA SER A 37 9.96 2.80 26.57
C SER A 37 10.02 4.32 26.40
N ARG A 38 9.77 5.06 27.48
CA ARG A 38 9.93 6.51 27.54
C ARG A 38 11.08 6.81 28.48
N GLN A 39 11.98 7.68 28.06
CA GLN A 39 13.06 8.23 28.86
C GLN A 39 12.90 9.76 28.92
N SER A 40 12.65 10.32 30.09
CA SER A 40 12.55 11.77 30.29
C SER A 40 13.84 12.32 30.90
N GLU A 41 14.40 13.40 30.35
CA GLU A 41 15.55 14.08 30.96
C GLU A 41 15.17 14.60 32.36
N ILE A 42 15.99 14.30 33.38
CA ILE A 42 15.67 14.69 34.77
C ILE A 42 15.66 16.22 34.99
N ASN A 43 16.28 17.00 34.09
CA ASN A 43 16.33 18.46 34.15
C ASN A 43 15.89 19.17 32.83
N GLY A 44 15.22 18.48 31.90
CA GLY A 44 14.89 19.00 30.57
C GLY A 44 13.45 18.71 30.15
N HIS A 45 12.83 19.66 29.42
CA HIS A 45 11.44 19.60 28.93
C HIS A 45 11.20 18.60 27.77
N ARG A 46 12.16 17.72 27.46
CA ARG A 46 12.06 16.78 26.33
C ARG A 46 12.03 15.33 26.80
N THR A 47 11.15 14.57 26.18
CA THR A 47 10.98 13.14 26.43
C THR A 47 11.38 12.38 25.17
N LEU A 48 12.21 11.35 25.34
CA LEU A 48 12.61 10.44 24.29
C LEU A 48 11.70 9.19 24.34
N LYS A 49 11.05 8.87 23.24
CA LYS A 49 10.34 7.61 23.03
C LYS A 49 11.25 6.65 22.30
N THR A 50 11.52 5.53 22.93
CA THR A 50 12.30 4.45 22.35
C THR A 50 11.36 3.30 22.00
N TYR A 51 11.16 3.08 20.71
CA TYR A 51 10.31 2.03 20.18
C TYR A 51 11.13 0.79 19.86
N SER A 52 10.81 -0.32 20.51
CA SER A 52 11.41 -1.63 20.23
C SER A 52 10.36 -2.64 19.78
N VAL A 53 10.78 -3.49 18.84
CA VAL A 53 9.97 -4.58 18.30
C VAL A 53 10.49 -5.89 18.88
N SER A 54 9.61 -6.65 19.54
CA SER A 54 9.90 -8.02 20.00
C SER A 54 9.23 -9.05 19.11
N ASP A 55 9.80 -10.25 19.07
CA ASP A 55 9.09 -11.41 18.50
C ASP A 55 7.96 -11.87 19.44
N SER A 56 7.18 -12.86 18.99
CA SER A 56 6.06 -13.49 19.70
C SER A 56 6.44 -14.16 21.03
N TYR A 57 7.74 -14.36 21.28
CA TYR A 57 8.28 -14.93 22.51
C TYR A 57 8.83 -13.87 23.47
N GLY A 58 8.63 -12.58 23.18
CA GLY A 58 9.13 -11.48 24.01
C GLY A 58 10.65 -11.31 23.99
N ARG A 59 11.36 -11.92 23.03
CA ARG A 59 12.82 -11.77 22.92
C ARG A 59 13.18 -10.48 22.20
N PHE A 60 13.55 -9.48 23.00
CA PHE A 60 14.12 -8.22 22.51
C PHE A 60 15.49 -8.50 21.85
N GLY A 61 15.62 -8.15 20.57
CA GLY A 61 16.94 -8.13 19.94
C GLY A 61 17.69 -6.89 20.43
N VAL A 62 18.90 -7.08 20.97
CA VAL A 62 19.73 -6.07 21.68
C VAL A 62 20.12 -4.84 20.83
N HIS A 63 19.70 -4.75 19.56
CA HIS A 63 20.09 -3.66 18.64
C HIS A 63 18.95 -2.91 17.94
N ASN A 64 17.71 -3.02 18.41
CA ASN A 64 16.57 -2.61 17.58
C ASN A 64 15.58 -1.70 18.29
N SER A 65 16.07 -0.50 18.57
CA SER A 65 15.32 0.55 19.22
C SER A 65 15.39 1.83 18.39
N LEU A 66 14.24 2.36 17.99
CA LEU A 66 14.15 3.68 17.39
C LEU A 66 13.88 4.69 18.51
N SER A 67 14.82 5.60 18.74
CA SER A 67 14.64 6.70 19.69
C SER A 67 14.19 7.96 18.95
N CYS A 68 12.97 8.38 19.23
CA CYS A 68 12.33 9.56 18.67
C CYS A 68 12.00 10.55 19.77
N TRP A 69 12.14 11.84 19.49
CA TRP A 69 11.72 12.86 20.44
C TRP A 69 10.19 12.99 20.44
N GLU A 70 9.57 13.12 21.62
CA GLU A 70 8.11 13.25 21.77
C GLU A 70 7.52 14.53 21.17
N ASP A 71 8.35 15.55 20.93
CA ASP A 71 7.97 16.79 20.28
C ASP A 71 7.82 16.66 18.75
N ASN A 72 8.19 15.51 18.15
CA ASN A 72 7.89 15.23 16.75
C ASN A 72 6.39 14.93 16.60
N LYS A 73 5.66 15.82 15.93
CA LYS A 73 4.22 15.69 15.70
C LYS A 73 3.89 15.99 14.23
N PHE A 74 2.79 15.43 13.75
CA PHE A 74 2.14 15.94 12.55
C PHE A 74 1.77 17.41 12.77
N ARG A 75 1.59 18.17 11.68
CA ARG A 75 1.04 19.53 11.79
C ARG A 75 -0.38 19.45 12.32
N GLU A 76 -0.88 20.53 12.93
CA GLU A 76 -2.12 20.47 13.70
C GLU A 76 -3.36 20.39 12.81
N THR A 77 -3.35 21.08 11.66
CA THR A 77 -4.51 21.13 10.77
C THR A 77 -4.37 20.22 9.56
N PHE A 78 -5.51 19.87 8.97
CA PHE A 78 -5.54 19.11 7.72
C PHE A 78 -4.88 19.91 6.58
N GLU A 79 -5.16 21.21 6.50
CA GLU A 79 -4.67 22.12 5.48
C GLU A 79 -3.14 22.26 5.53
N GLU A 80 -2.57 22.34 6.72
CA GLU A 80 -1.12 22.40 6.91
C GLU A 80 -0.41 21.14 6.44
N ASN A 81 -0.99 19.96 6.72
CA ASN A 81 -0.45 18.69 6.26
C ASN A 81 -0.67 18.49 4.75
N LEU A 82 -1.78 18.98 4.19
CA LEU A 82 -2.03 19.02 2.75
C LEU A 82 -0.97 19.87 2.03
N GLN A 83 -0.69 21.07 2.54
CA GLN A 83 0.37 21.93 2.01
C GLN A 83 1.74 21.24 2.06
N PHE A 84 2.03 20.48 3.11
CA PHE A 84 3.27 19.71 3.22
C PHE A 84 3.39 18.68 2.09
N ILE A 85 2.32 17.93 1.80
CA ILE A 85 2.30 16.96 0.68
C ILE A 85 2.47 17.65 -0.67
N HIS A 86 1.88 18.84 -0.86
CA HIS A 86 2.06 19.62 -2.09
C HIS A 86 3.50 20.09 -2.30
N MET A 87 4.36 20.04 -1.27
CA MET A 87 5.79 20.34 -1.37
C MET A 87 6.65 19.10 -1.67
N TYR A 88 6.07 17.90 -1.78
CA TYR A 88 6.83 16.71 -2.14
C TYR A 88 7.54 16.89 -3.49
N PRO A 89 8.80 16.46 -3.61
CA PRO A 89 9.54 16.62 -4.84
C PRO A 89 8.96 15.73 -5.92
N TYR A 90 8.84 16.28 -7.13
CA TYR A 90 8.45 15.52 -8.31
C TYR A 90 9.65 15.03 -9.14
N GLY A 91 10.85 15.57 -8.90
CA GLY A 91 12.10 15.15 -9.55
C GLY A 91 11.96 14.90 -11.05
N ASP A 92 12.52 13.78 -11.51
CA ASP A 92 12.51 13.37 -12.92
C ASP A 92 11.15 12.83 -13.40
N SER A 93 10.12 12.80 -12.54
CA SER A 93 8.79 12.31 -12.93
C SER A 93 7.98 13.31 -13.75
N ILE A 94 8.39 14.58 -13.83
CA ILE A 94 7.62 15.68 -14.43
C ILE A 94 7.08 15.36 -15.84
N PRO A 95 7.89 14.86 -16.80
CA PRO A 95 7.39 14.56 -18.14
C PRO A 95 6.30 13.47 -18.13
N TYR A 96 6.45 12.47 -17.26
CA TYR A 96 5.52 11.35 -17.16
C TYR A 96 4.22 11.74 -16.47
N ILE A 97 4.26 12.53 -15.40
CA ILE A 97 3.04 12.99 -14.71
C ILE A 97 2.23 13.96 -15.60
N GLN A 98 2.89 14.69 -16.50
CA GLN A 98 2.22 15.48 -17.54
C GLN A 98 1.48 14.58 -18.53
N GLU A 99 2.14 13.56 -19.08
CA GLU A 99 1.52 12.58 -20.00
C GLU A 99 0.37 11.82 -19.34
N LEU A 100 0.50 11.49 -18.04
CA LEU A 100 -0.53 10.85 -17.24
C LEU A 100 -1.64 11.81 -16.76
N GLY A 101 -1.66 13.06 -17.23
CA GLY A 101 -2.73 14.02 -16.97
C GLY A 101 -2.84 14.47 -15.51
N LEU A 102 -1.73 14.45 -14.76
CA LEU A 102 -1.70 14.82 -13.34
C LEU A 102 -1.42 16.30 -13.10
N THR A 103 -0.98 17.06 -14.10
CA THR A 103 -0.60 18.49 -13.97
C THR A 103 -1.53 19.45 -14.72
N GLY A 104 -2.51 18.92 -15.45
CA GLY A 104 -3.48 19.72 -16.22
C GLY A 104 -4.69 20.18 -15.40
N PRO A 105 -5.58 21.01 -15.99
CA PRO A 105 -6.84 21.38 -15.35
C PRO A 105 -7.66 20.13 -15.05
N PHE A 106 -8.21 20.07 -13.84
CA PHE A 106 -9.06 18.94 -13.45
C PHE A 106 -10.42 19.05 -14.14
N MET A 107 -10.80 17.99 -14.86
CA MET A 107 -12.14 17.84 -15.41
C MET A 107 -12.89 16.78 -14.62
N GLU A 108 -14.03 17.15 -14.03
CA GLU A 108 -14.92 16.19 -13.40
C GLU A 108 -15.47 15.21 -14.45
N SER A 109 -15.42 13.92 -14.11
CA SER A 109 -16.10 12.87 -14.87
C SER A 109 -17.56 12.78 -14.44
N SER A 110 -18.41 12.20 -15.29
CA SER A 110 -19.78 11.82 -14.93
C SER A 110 -19.82 11.02 -13.61
N ALA A 111 -20.95 11.09 -12.89
CA ALA A 111 -21.13 10.35 -11.65
C ALA A 111 -21.11 8.83 -11.89
N ILE A 112 -20.08 8.15 -11.37
CA ILE A 112 -19.85 6.71 -11.55
C ILE A 112 -20.06 6.01 -10.21
N LYS A 113 -20.95 5.02 -10.19
CA LYS A 113 -21.37 4.35 -8.95
C LYS A 113 -20.66 3.01 -8.69
N ILE A 114 -20.17 2.37 -9.74
CA ILE A 114 -19.52 1.05 -9.68
C ILE A 114 -18.10 1.22 -10.20
N PRO A 115 -17.07 0.79 -9.46
CA PRO A 115 -15.70 0.90 -9.91
C PRO A 115 -15.39 -0.11 -11.01
N VAL A 116 -14.41 0.22 -11.85
CA VAL A 116 -13.73 -0.79 -12.66
C VAL A 116 -12.84 -1.63 -11.76
N PHE A 117 -13.01 -2.95 -11.81
CA PHE A 117 -12.18 -3.89 -11.08
C PHE A 117 -10.87 -4.06 -11.83
N VAL A 118 -9.75 -4.06 -11.12
CA VAL A 118 -8.41 -4.13 -11.72
C VAL A 118 -7.54 -5.10 -10.93
N THR A 119 -6.87 -5.99 -11.65
CA THR A 119 -5.79 -6.84 -11.12
C THR A 119 -4.59 -6.77 -12.05
N ALA A 120 -3.42 -7.16 -11.54
CA ALA A 120 -2.23 -7.37 -12.36
C ALA A 120 -1.49 -8.63 -11.90
N ALA A 121 -0.94 -9.41 -12.83
CA ALA A 121 -0.14 -10.58 -12.48
C ALA A 121 0.94 -10.89 -13.53
N SER A 122 2.05 -11.44 -13.04
CA SER A 122 3.11 -12.12 -13.79
C SER A 122 3.04 -13.63 -13.53
N SER A 123 3.82 -14.42 -14.26
CA SER A 123 3.77 -15.89 -14.22
C SER A 123 3.90 -16.48 -12.81
N ASN A 124 4.69 -15.84 -11.92
CA ASN A 124 4.87 -16.31 -10.54
C ASN A 124 3.59 -16.24 -9.68
N HIS A 125 2.57 -15.47 -10.09
CA HIS A 125 1.25 -15.41 -9.44
C HIS A 125 0.12 -15.97 -10.31
N PHE A 126 0.43 -16.66 -11.42
CA PHE A 126 -0.57 -17.09 -12.40
C PHE A 126 -1.66 -18.02 -11.80
N LEU A 127 -1.28 -18.99 -10.97
CA LEU A 127 -2.27 -19.86 -10.31
C LEU A 127 -3.04 -19.16 -9.19
N GLU A 128 -2.44 -18.16 -8.55
CA GLU A 128 -3.08 -17.39 -7.50
C GLU A 128 -4.15 -16.45 -8.09
N VAL A 129 -3.85 -15.79 -9.21
CA VAL A 129 -4.83 -14.92 -9.89
C VAL A 129 -5.96 -15.74 -10.51
N GLN A 130 -5.72 -16.99 -10.94
CA GLN A 130 -6.81 -17.89 -11.34
C GLN A 130 -7.79 -18.19 -10.20
N ALA A 131 -7.30 -18.34 -8.96
CA ALA A 131 -8.17 -18.49 -7.79
C ALA A 131 -8.96 -17.20 -7.49
N GLN A 132 -8.37 -16.01 -7.70
CA GLN A 132 -9.11 -14.73 -7.64
C GLN A 132 -10.21 -14.68 -8.70
N ILE A 133 -9.91 -15.02 -9.95
CA ILE A 133 -10.87 -14.96 -11.06
C ILE A 133 -12.01 -15.96 -10.84
N LYS A 134 -11.71 -17.17 -10.35
CA LYS A 134 -12.73 -18.13 -9.91
C LYS A 134 -13.65 -17.53 -8.84
N ASN A 135 -13.08 -16.85 -7.85
CA ASN A 135 -13.84 -16.19 -6.80
C ASN A 135 -14.72 -15.05 -7.35
N LEU A 136 -14.19 -14.22 -8.26
CA LEU A 136 -14.96 -13.17 -8.96
C LEU A 136 -16.16 -13.75 -9.72
N HIS A 137 -15.93 -14.80 -10.52
CA HIS A 137 -16.98 -15.45 -11.31
C HIS A 137 -18.12 -16.01 -10.44
N ASN A 138 -17.79 -16.55 -9.27
CA ASN A 138 -18.76 -17.23 -8.41
C ASN A 138 -19.45 -16.30 -7.41
N ILE A 139 -18.76 -15.26 -6.93
CA ILE A 139 -19.24 -14.42 -5.81
C ILE A 139 -19.67 -13.04 -6.29
N VAL A 140 -18.90 -12.40 -7.18
CA VAL A 140 -19.11 -11.00 -7.56
C VAL A 140 -19.99 -10.88 -8.79
N TYR A 141 -19.67 -11.58 -9.88
CA TYR A 141 -20.37 -11.45 -11.15
C TYR A 141 -21.89 -11.74 -11.08
N PRO A 142 -22.39 -12.67 -10.24
CA PRO A 142 -23.83 -12.85 -10.07
C PRO A 142 -24.58 -11.61 -9.54
N ASN A 143 -23.87 -10.67 -8.91
CA ASN A 143 -24.44 -9.44 -8.36
C ASN A 143 -24.27 -8.22 -9.30
N TYR A 144 -23.40 -8.31 -10.32
CA TYR A 144 -23.04 -7.20 -11.20
C TYR A 144 -22.95 -7.63 -12.66
N ILE A 145 -24.07 -7.51 -13.39
CA ILE A 145 -24.24 -8.08 -14.75
C ILE A 145 -23.28 -7.51 -15.80
N ASN A 146 -22.88 -6.24 -15.66
CA ASN A 146 -22.00 -5.53 -16.60
C ASN A 146 -20.73 -5.02 -15.91
N LEU A 147 -20.23 -5.76 -14.93
CA LEU A 147 -19.01 -5.37 -14.23
C LEU A 147 -17.82 -5.34 -15.19
N LYS A 148 -17.14 -4.19 -15.26
CA LYS A 148 -15.88 -4.07 -15.98
C LYS A 148 -14.75 -4.59 -15.11
N PHE A 149 -14.02 -5.57 -15.63
CA PHE A 149 -12.81 -6.10 -15.01
C PHE A 149 -11.66 -6.00 -16.00
N ILE A 150 -10.55 -5.38 -15.59
CA ILE A 150 -9.34 -5.23 -16.38
C ILE A 150 -8.22 -6.05 -15.73
N PHE A 151 -7.60 -6.89 -16.53
CA PHE A 151 -6.41 -7.65 -16.16
C PHE A 151 -5.19 -7.03 -16.83
N TYR A 152 -4.23 -6.57 -16.03
CA TYR A 152 -2.93 -6.12 -16.53
C TYR A 152 -1.90 -7.25 -16.48
N ASP A 153 -1.38 -7.61 -17.64
CA ASP A 153 -0.23 -8.46 -17.79
C ASP A 153 1.05 -7.65 -17.52
N ILE A 154 1.76 -8.04 -16.47
CA ILE A 154 3.04 -7.46 -16.05
C ILE A 154 4.21 -8.45 -16.21
N GLY A 155 4.00 -9.58 -16.88
CA GLY A 155 5.03 -10.58 -17.15
C GLY A 155 4.51 -12.02 -17.19
N LEU A 156 3.45 -12.29 -17.95
CA LEU A 156 2.99 -13.64 -18.29
C LEU A 156 3.76 -14.22 -19.47
N SER A 157 3.80 -15.55 -19.54
CA SER A 157 4.19 -16.27 -20.76
C SER A 157 3.06 -16.23 -21.81
N GLU A 158 3.39 -16.54 -23.08
CA GLU A 158 2.40 -16.47 -24.16
C GLU A 158 1.24 -17.46 -23.95
N THR A 159 1.52 -18.66 -23.43
CA THR A 159 0.48 -19.65 -23.11
C THR A 159 -0.45 -19.17 -21.99
N GLU A 160 0.09 -18.58 -20.93
CA GLU A 160 -0.70 -18.02 -19.83
C GLU A 160 -1.56 -16.85 -20.31
N LYS A 161 -1.03 -15.99 -21.16
CA LYS A 161 -1.75 -14.88 -21.80
C LYS A 161 -2.94 -15.37 -22.63
N GLU A 162 -2.76 -16.41 -23.45
CA GLU A 162 -3.85 -17.03 -24.21
C GLU A 162 -4.95 -17.57 -23.28
N MET A 163 -4.56 -18.23 -22.18
CA MET A 163 -5.51 -18.73 -21.19
C MET A 163 -6.29 -17.60 -20.51
N VAL A 164 -5.64 -16.50 -20.12
CA VAL A 164 -6.31 -15.32 -19.54
C VAL A 164 -7.32 -14.76 -20.54
N LYS A 165 -6.90 -14.48 -21.78
CA LYS A 165 -7.78 -13.90 -22.81
C LYS A 165 -9.03 -14.77 -23.06
N LYS A 166 -8.89 -16.09 -23.00
CA LYS A 166 -9.98 -17.03 -23.24
C LYS A 166 -10.95 -17.16 -22.07
N HIS A 167 -10.43 -17.20 -20.84
CA HIS A 167 -11.22 -17.66 -19.68
C HIS A 167 -11.53 -16.61 -18.62
N CYS A 168 -10.80 -15.47 -18.61
CA CYS A 168 -10.88 -14.48 -17.53
C CYS A 168 -12.19 -13.67 -17.49
N ARG A 169 -12.95 -13.64 -18.59
CA ARG A 169 -14.11 -12.75 -18.77
C ARG A 169 -13.76 -11.31 -18.35
N CYS A 170 -12.66 -10.81 -18.90
CA CYS A 170 -12.08 -9.52 -18.55
C CYS A 170 -11.46 -8.84 -19.77
N GLU A 171 -11.19 -7.54 -19.67
CA GLU A 171 -10.34 -6.85 -20.62
C GLU A 171 -8.88 -7.10 -20.28
N TYR A 172 -8.17 -7.82 -21.15
CA TYR A 172 -6.74 -8.05 -21.02
C TYR A 172 -5.96 -6.86 -21.58
N ARG A 173 -4.98 -6.36 -20.83
CA ARG A 173 -4.04 -5.30 -21.25
C ARG A 173 -2.61 -5.70 -20.90
N SER A 174 -1.66 -5.48 -21.81
CA SER A 174 -0.23 -5.54 -21.47
C SER A 174 0.21 -4.21 -20.85
N PHE A 175 0.94 -4.25 -19.74
CA PHE A 175 1.47 -3.03 -19.14
C PHE A 175 2.61 -2.45 -19.99
N PRO A 176 2.56 -1.17 -20.39
CA PRO A 176 3.50 -0.60 -21.34
C PRO A 176 4.81 -0.18 -20.66
N PHE A 177 5.61 -1.13 -20.18
CA PHE A 177 6.87 -0.85 -19.48
C PHE A 177 7.82 0.09 -20.24
N GLU A 178 7.86 0.00 -21.57
CA GLU A 178 8.76 0.80 -22.40
C GLU A 178 8.40 2.30 -22.43
N LYS A 179 7.24 2.70 -21.91
CA LYS A 179 6.86 4.11 -21.74
C LYS A 179 7.39 4.72 -20.46
N PHE A 180 7.97 3.93 -19.56
CA PHE A 180 8.33 4.36 -18.21
C PHE A 180 9.83 4.14 -17.93
N PRO A 181 10.39 4.77 -16.89
CA PRO A 181 11.79 4.54 -16.51
C PRO A 181 12.09 3.07 -16.28
N GLU A 182 13.33 2.66 -16.58
CA GLU A 182 13.76 1.25 -16.56
C GLU A 182 13.50 0.55 -15.21
N HIS A 183 13.59 1.27 -14.08
CA HIS A 183 13.32 0.69 -12.77
C HIS A 183 11.87 0.27 -12.56
N VAL A 184 10.93 0.71 -13.41
CA VAL A 184 9.53 0.25 -13.35
C VAL A 184 9.39 -1.22 -13.71
N LYS A 185 10.34 -1.78 -14.49
CA LYS A 185 10.39 -3.22 -14.81
C LYS A 185 10.72 -4.09 -13.58
N PHE A 186 11.20 -3.50 -12.49
CA PHE A 186 11.41 -4.22 -11.23
C PHE A 186 10.07 -4.48 -10.52
N LEU A 187 9.44 -5.62 -10.83
CA LEU A 187 8.10 -5.97 -10.35
C LEU A 187 7.97 -6.00 -8.82
N ASN A 188 9.00 -6.46 -8.09
CA ASN A 188 8.99 -6.48 -6.63
C ASN A 188 9.01 -5.07 -6.00
N GLY A 189 9.23 -4.03 -6.80
CA GLY A 189 9.11 -2.63 -6.39
C GLY A 189 7.70 -2.07 -6.51
N TYR A 190 6.75 -2.82 -7.08
CA TYR A 190 5.33 -2.46 -7.22
C TYR A 190 5.06 -1.08 -7.84
N THR A 191 6.04 -0.48 -8.52
CA THR A 191 5.97 0.85 -9.14
C THR A 191 4.95 0.88 -10.29
N PHE A 192 4.66 -0.27 -10.91
CA PHE A 192 3.62 -0.38 -11.93
C PHE A 192 2.21 -0.10 -11.37
N LYS A 193 1.93 -0.37 -10.08
CA LYS A 193 0.59 -0.27 -9.51
C LYS A 193 0.06 1.18 -9.47
N PRO A 194 0.80 2.18 -8.94
CA PRO A 194 0.43 3.59 -9.05
C PRO A 194 0.14 4.03 -10.49
N LEU A 195 0.92 3.52 -11.46
CA LEU A 195 0.78 3.89 -12.87
C LEU A 195 -0.49 3.30 -13.49
N ILE A 196 -0.75 2.01 -13.26
CA ILE A 196 -2.01 1.39 -13.68
C ILE A 196 -3.19 2.11 -13.04
N ALA A 197 -3.11 2.40 -11.75
CA ALA A 197 -4.15 3.12 -11.03
C ALA A 197 -4.48 4.46 -11.69
N GLN A 198 -3.45 5.25 -12.05
CA GLN A 198 -3.66 6.53 -12.72
C GLN A 198 -4.23 6.38 -14.13
N ILE A 199 -3.75 5.41 -14.92
CA ILE A 199 -4.27 5.14 -16.26
C ILE A 199 -5.77 4.81 -16.19
N VAL A 200 -6.15 3.88 -15.30
CA VAL A 200 -7.56 3.46 -15.15
C VAL A 200 -8.42 4.60 -14.59
N LEU A 201 -7.91 5.38 -13.63
CA LEU A 201 -8.65 6.54 -13.09
C LEU A 201 -8.84 7.64 -14.14
N ASN A 202 -7.92 7.82 -15.09
CA ASN A 202 -8.11 8.75 -16.21
C ASN A 202 -9.19 8.26 -17.18
N GLU A 203 -9.24 6.96 -17.46
CA GLU A 203 -10.22 6.40 -18.40
C GLU A 203 -11.62 6.28 -17.79
N TYR A 204 -11.72 5.87 -16.52
CA TYR A 204 -12.97 5.41 -15.92
C TYR A 204 -13.39 6.13 -14.64
N GLY A 205 -12.57 7.00 -14.06
CA GLY A 205 -12.94 7.80 -12.90
C GLY A 205 -13.20 7.05 -11.58
N PHE A 206 -13.38 5.73 -11.56
CA PHE A 206 -13.56 4.95 -10.33
C PHE A 206 -12.96 3.56 -10.48
N MET A 207 -12.08 3.19 -9.57
CA MET A 207 -11.31 1.94 -9.64
C MET A 207 -11.33 1.19 -8.32
N LEU A 208 -11.38 -0.14 -8.42
CA LEU A 208 -11.05 -1.09 -7.36
C LEU A 208 -9.81 -1.90 -7.77
N TRP A 209 -8.67 -1.63 -7.14
CA TRP A 209 -7.47 -2.46 -7.25
C TRP A 209 -7.57 -3.68 -6.33
N MET A 210 -7.13 -4.84 -6.84
CA MET A 210 -7.05 -6.09 -6.09
C MET A 210 -5.79 -6.87 -6.48
N ASP A 211 -4.91 -7.18 -5.52
CA ASP A 211 -3.83 -8.13 -5.74
C ASP A 211 -4.38 -9.55 -5.96
N ALA A 212 -3.62 -10.42 -6.63
CA ALA A 212 -4.01 -11.80 -6.96
C ALA A 212 -4.47 -12.64 -5.75
N SER A 213 -4.09 -12.27 -4.52
CA SER A 213 -4.44 -12.94 -3.27
C SER A 213 -5.83 -12.57 -2.70
N VAL A 214 -6.50 -11.55 -3.24
CA VAL A 214 -7.82 -11.12 -2.75
C VAL A 214 -8.92 -12.15 -3.04
N ARG A 215 -9.73 -12.48 -2.03
CA ARG A 215 -10.92 -13.34 -2.15
C ARG A 215 -12.13 -12.64 -1.55
N PHE A 216 -13.14 -12.32 -2.35
CA PHE A 216 -14.41 -11.79 -1.86
C PHE A 216 -15.17 -12.82 -1.05
N LEU A 217 -15.66 -12.39 0.12
CA LEU A 217 -16.55 -13.16 0.98
C LEU A 217 -18.02 -12.90 0.65
N THR A 218 -18.31 -11.78 -0.02
CA THR A 218 -19.66 -11.36 -0.41
C THR A 218 -19.62 -10.59 -1.72
N GLY A 219 -20.69 -10.71 -2.52
CA GLY A 219 -20.90 -9.90 -3.72
C GLY A 219 -21.72 -8.63 -3.48
N LYS A 220 -22.14 -8.36 -2.23
CA LYS A 220 -22.89 -7.15 -1.86
C LYS A 220 -21.93 -6.02 -1.51
N LEU A 221 -21.44 -5.29 -2.52
CA LEU A 221 -20.35 -4.31 -2.38
C LEU A 221 -20.83 -2.85 -2.51
N ASP A 222 -22.12 -2.61 -2.72
CA ASP A 222 -22.64 -1.26 -3.01
C ASP A 222 -22.34 -0.24 -1.90
N ASN A 223 -22.49 -0.64 -0.64
CA ASN A 223 -22.14 0.23 0.49
C ASN A 223 -20.66 0.57 0.50
N LEU A 224 -19.79 -0.39 0.17
CA LEU A 224 -18.35 -0.18 0.06
C LEU A 224 -18.03 0.83 -1.06
N PHE A 225 -18.67 0.70 -2.21
CA PHE A 225 -18.50 1.64 -3.32
C PHE A 225 -18.98 3.04 -2.98
N GLN A 226 -20.16 3.17 -2.36
CA GLN A 226 -20.69 4.48 -1.93
C GLN A 226 -19.76 5.20 -0.95
N MET A 227 -19.15 4.46 0.00
CA MET A 227 -18.19 5.06 0.91
C MET A 227 -16.93 5.55 0.17
N ALA A 228 -16.43 4.82 -0.83
CA ALA A 228 -15.30 5.26 -1.63
C ALA A 228 -15.60 6.47 -2.52
N VAL A 229 -16.81 6.56 -3.10
CA VAL A 229 -17.26 7.75 -3.84
C VAL A 229 -17.28 8.97 -2.93
N LYS A 230 -17.74 8.82 -1.68
CA LYS A 230 -17.81 9.91 -0.69
C LYS A 230 -16.43 10.37 -0.23
N ASP A 231 -15.54 9.44 0.09
CA ASP A 231 -14.27 9.74 0.77
C ASP A 231 -13.07 9.83 -0.19
N GLY A 232 -13.25 9.48 -1.47
CA GLY A 232 -12.21 9.49 -2.50
C GLY A 232 -11.27 8.27 -2.48
N VAL A 233 -10.97 7.74 -1.29
CA VAL A 233 -10.09 6.57 -1.11
C VAL A 233 -10.60 5.66 0.01
N LYS A 234 -10.54 4.33 -0.21
CA LYS A 234 -10.75 3.32 0.82
C LYS A 234 -9.76 2.17 0.72
N LEU A 235 -9.25 1.73 1.87
CA LEU A 235 -8.26 0.66 1.98
C LEU A 235 -8.32 -0.04 3.34
N ILE A 236 -7.42 -0.99 3.58
CA ILE A 236 -7.27 -1.71 4.85
C ILE A 236 -5.92 -1.44 5.50
N LEU A 237 -5.85 -1.63 6.82
CA LEU A 237 -4.61 -1.57 7.60
C LEU A 237 -3.98 -2.95 7.73
N GLY A 238 -2.65 -2.98 7.69
CA GLY A 238 -1.83 -4.13 8.04
C GLY A 238 -1.25 -4.02 9.46
N GLY A 239 -0.34 -4.94 9.79
CA GLY A 239 0.04 -5.18 11.20
C GLY A 239 1.18 -4.36 11.79
N LEU A 240 2.21 -3.98 11.03
CA LEU A 240 3.42 -3.29 11.52
C LEU A 240 3.50 -1.81 11.14
N GLY A 241 4.25 -1.04 11.92
CA GLY A 241 4.51 0.39 11.73
C GLY A 241 5.21 0.73 10.40
N VAL A 242 4.77 1.82 9.77
CA VAL A 242 5.31 2.34 8.50
C VAL A 242 6.79 2.67 8.62
N GLY A 243 7.23 3.24 9.75
CA GLY A 243 8.64 3.57 9.99
C GLY A 243 9.58 2.36 9.99
N TYR A 244 9.07 1.17 10.30
CA TYR A 244 9.86 -0.07 10.27
C TYR A 244 9.93 -0.70 8.88
N ARG A 245 8.88 -0.50 8.09
CA ARG A 245 8.68 -1.14 6.78
C ARG A 245 8.95 -0.21 5.60
N THR A 246 9.55 0.95 5.87
CA THR A 246 9.90 1.95 4.87
C THR A 246 11.36 2.36 5.03
N ASP A 247 12.09 2.35 3.92
CA ASP A 247 13.50 2.74 3.90
C ASP A 247 13.68 4.21 4.32
N PRO A 248 14.71 4.55 5.12
CA PRO A 248 14.99 5.94 5.48
C PRO A 248 15.25 6.85 4.27
N LEU A 249 15.71 6.32 3.15
CA LEU A 249 15.91 7.07 1.91
C LEU A 249 14.57 7.58 1.34
N THR A 250 13.50 6.79 1.45
CA THR A 250 12.16 7.21 1.03
C THR A 250 11.65 8.37 1.88
N PHE A 251 11.80 8.29 3.21
CA PHE A 251 11.46 9.40 4.11
C PHE A 251 12.27 10.64 3.79
N LYS A 252 13.59 10.49 3.63
CA LYS A 252 14.50 11.58 3.26
C LYS A 252 14.09 12.25 1.95
N TYR A 253 13.71 11.47 0.94
CA TYR A 253 13.26 11.99 -0.35
C TYR A 253 11.99 12.83 -0.19
N LEU A 254 11.01 12.35 0.59
CA LEU A 254 9.75 13.06 0.83
C LEU A 254 9.88 14.23 1.82
N GLY A 255 11.06 14.42 2.45
CA GLY A 255 11.25 15.40 3.52
C GLY A 255 10.54 15.01 4.81
N GLU A 256 10.18 13.73 4.95
CA GLU A 256 9.39 13.19 6.05
C GLU A 256 10.27 12.69 7.20
N ASP A 257 9.76 12.80 8.43
CA ASP A 257 10.42 12.24 9.60
C ASP A 257 9.90 10.83 9.90
N PRO A 258 10.73 9.77 9.78
CA PRO A 258 10.31 8.39 10.07
C PRO A 258 9.71 8.20 11.46
N CYS A 259 10.09 9.03 12.44
CA CYS A 259 9.57 8.97 13.80
C CYS A 259 8.08 9.23 13.91
N LEU A 260 7.51 10.03 13.01
CA LEU A 260 6.06 10.29 12.96
C LEU A 260 5.25 9.06 12.56
N TYR A 261 5.92 8.06 11.98
CA TYR A 261 5.32 6.88 11.36
C TYR A 261 5.70 5.58 12.06
N ALA A 262 6.49 5.65 13.14
CA ALA A 262 7.01 4.47 13.85
C ALA A 262 5.88 3.61 14.45
N ASP A 263 4.86 4.25 15.02
CA ASP A 263 3.70 3.63 15.67
C ASP A 263 2.44 3.64 14.78
N LYS A 264 2.60 3.97 13.49
CA LYS A 264 1.49 4.08 12.54
C LYS A 264 1.43 2.86 11.67
N ASN A 265 0.37 2.07 11.78
CA ASN A 265 0.23 0.85 11.00
C ASN A 265 0.25 1.14 9.50
N GLU A 266 1.07 0.39 8.75
CA GLU A 266 1.08 0.46 7.29
C GLU A 266 -0.26 0.00 6.72
N ILE A 267 -0.69 0.63 5.64
CA ILE A 267 -1.84 0.18 4.85
C ILE A 267 -1.50 -1.07 4.06
N GLU A 268 -2.45 -1.96 3.79
CA GLU A 268 -2.28 -3.02 2.81
C GLU A 268 -2.76 -2.57 1.43
N ALA A 269 -1.82 -2.39 0.50
CA ALA A 269 -2.10 -1.98 -0.88
C ALA A 269 -2.62 -3.13 -1.76
N SER A 270 -3.08 -4.21 -1.13
CA SER A 270 -3.66 -5.37 -1.81
C SER A 270 -5.11 -5.15 -2.21
N PHE A 271 -5.80 -4.21 -1.58
CA PHE A 271 -7.16 -3.82 -1.92
C PHE A 271 -7.33 -2.31 -1.75
N ILE A 272 -7.56 -1.59 -2.85
CA ILE A 272 -7.67 -0.12 -2.82
C ILE A 272 -8.84 0.32 -3.71
N LEU A 273 -9.78 1.07 -3.15
CA LEU A 273 -10.76 1.83 -3.91
C LEU A 273 -10.30 3.26 -4.06
N LEU A 274 -10.30 3.76 -5.28
CA LEU A 274 -9.94 5.13 -5.62
C LEU A 274 -11.03 5.72 -6.51
N TYR A 275 -11.64 6.81 -6.06
CA TYR A 275 -12.59 7.61 -6.81
C TYR A 275 -11.94 8.91 -7.25
N ARG A 276 -12.04 9.21 -8.55
CA ARG A 276 -11.48 10.39 -9.19
C ARG A 276 -12.27 11.61 -8.78
N ASN A 277 -11.65 12.44 -7.97
CA ASN A 277 -12.03 13.83 -7.76
C ASN A 277 -10.74 14.66 -7.69
N HIS A 278 -10.86 15.98 -7.67
CA HIS A 278 -9.71 16.88 -7.65
C HIS A 278 -8.74 16.52 -6.50
N PHE A 279 -9.28 16.28 -5.32
CA PHE A 279 -8.51 15.96 -4.13
C PHE A 279 -7.75 14.62 -4.27
N THR A 280 -8.41 13.54 -4.69
CA THR A 280 -7.76 12.24 -4.87
C THR A 280 -6.64 12.31 -5.91
N ILE A 281 -6.88 13.02 -7.02
CA ILE A 281 -5.89 13.12 -8.09
C ILE A 281 -4.68 13.96 -7.67
N GLU A 282 -4.91 15.14 -7.11
CA GLU A 282 -3.83 16.05 -6.73
C GLU A 282 -3.06 15.59 -5.49
N THR A 283 -3.77 15.15 -4.45
CA THR A 283 -3.17 14.93 -3.14
C THR A 283 -2.71 13.50 -2.94
N ILE A 284 -3.34 12.51 -3.59
CA ILE A 284 -3.01 11.10 -3.44
C ILE A 284 -2.29 10.58 -4.68
N MET A 285 -2.93 10.63 -5.85
CA MET A 285 -2.37 10.02 -7.05
C MET A 285 -1.11 10.72 -7.55
N ARG A 286 -1.09 12.06 -7.60
CA ARG A 286 0.08 12.81 -8.07
C ARG A 286 1.36 12.47 -7.31
N PRO A 287 1.44 12.56 -5.96
CA PRO A 287 2.65 12.17 -5.23
C PRO A 287 2.94 10.66 -5.30
N TRP A 288 1.91 9.80 -5.31
CA TRP A 288 2.12 8.34 -5.39
C TRP A 288 2.72 7.91 -6.74
N VAL A 289 2.16 8.42 -7.83
CA VAL A 289 2.66 8.20 -9.20
C VAL A 289 4.03 8.81 -9.39
N SER A 290 4.23 10.04 -8.93
CA SER A 290 5.52 10.72 -9.02
C SER A 290 6.63 9.91 -8.34
N CYS A 291 6.38 9.45 -7.11
CA CYS A 291 7.33 8.64 -6.36
C CYS A 291 7.63 7.28 -7.04
N ALA A 292 6.66 6.71 -7.76
CA ALA A 292 6.88 5.49 -8.54
C ALA A 292 7.81 5.71 -9.75
N LEU A 293 7.76 6.91 -10.33
CA LEU A 293 8.51 7.31 -11.52
C LEU A 293 9.88 7.90 -11.18
N THR A 294 10.14 8.30 -9.94
CA THR A 294 11.43 8.87 -9.55
C THR A 294 12.34 7.85 -8.87
N SER A 295 13.53 7.68 -9.45
CA SER A 295 14.64 7.00 -8.78
C SER A 295 15.07 7.80 -7.55
N GLY A 296 15.09 7.15 -6.39
CA GLY A 296 15.31 7.73 -5.06
C GLY A 296 14.10 7.69 -4.14
N CYS A 297 12.89 7.43 -4.65
CA CYS A 297 11.65 7.47 -3.86
C CYS A 297 11.12 6.06 -3.50
N MET A 298 10.32 5.41 -4.37
CA MET A 298 9.94 4.00 -4.19
C MET A 298 11.09 3.06 -4.55
N TYR A 299 11.81 3.39 -5.62
CA TYR A 299 12.96 2.62 -6.06
C TYR A 299 14.23 3.40 -5.79
N PHE A 300 15.27 2.74 -5.31
CA PHE A 300 16.62 3.32 -5.15
C PHE A 300 17.66 2.19 -5.26
N PRO A 301 18.92 2.49 -5.61
CA PRO A 301 19.96 1.47 -5.66
C PRO A 301 20.05 0.67 -4.36
N GLY A 302 19.84 -0.65 -4.45
CA GLY A 302 19.86 -1.57 -3.30
C GLY A 302 18.49 -1.87 -2.67
N SER A 303 17.41 -1.23 -3.11
CA SER A 303 16.05 -1.52 -2.63
C SER A 303 15.64 -2.98 -2.88
N GLN A 304 16.22 -3.65 -3.89
CA GLN A 304 15.98 -5.06 -4.18
C GLN A 304 16.40 -5.99 -3.03
N LYS A 305 17.34 -5.55 -2.19
CA LYS A 305 17.80 -6.31 -1.02
C LYS A 305 16.89 -6.12 0.20
N ARG A 306 15.85 -5.27 0.10
CA ARG A 306 14.96 -4.89 1.21
C ARG A 306 13.52 -5.36 1.03
N ILE A 307 13.26 -6.31 0.13
CA ILE A 307 11.91 -6.84 -0.14
C ILE A 307 11.37 -7.66 1.04
N SER A 308 12.25 -8.44 1.69
CA SER A 308 11.87 -9.32 2.79
C SER A 308 11.66 -8.52 4.07
N CYS A 309 10.47 -8.61 4.64
CA CYS A 309 10.15 -8.03 5.94
C CYS A 309 10.19 -9.06 7.09
N TYR A 310 10.91 -10.16 6.91
CA TYR A 310 11.05 -11.22 7.90
C TYR A 310 12.37 -11.12 8.65
N ASN A 311 12.36 -11.42 9.94
CA ASN A 311 13.55 -11.63 10.79
C ASN A 311 14.54 -10.47 10.94
N GLN A 312 14.15 -9.25 10.54
CA GLN A 312 14.97 -8.06 10.73
C GLN A 312 14.25 -7.08 11.64
N LYS A 313 15.03 -6.31 12.39
CA LYS A 313 14.49 -5.33 13.34
C LYS A 313 15.31 -4.03 13.21
N GLY A 314 14.72 -2.90 13.60
CA GLY A 314 15.27 -1.54 13.37
C GLY A 314 14.49 -0.71 12.33
N LEU A 315 14.72 0.60 12.25
CA LEU A 315 14.04 1.48 11.29
C LEU A 315 14.34 1.06 9.84
N GLY A 316 13.31 0.99 8.99
CA GLY A 316 13.45 0.68 7.57
C GLY A 316 14.24 -0.59 7.27
N PHE A 317 14.05 -1.60 8.11
CA PHE A 317 14.69 -2.91 7.95
C PHE A 317 14.26 -3.59 6.65
N CYS A 318 13.05 -3.26 6.18
CA CYS A 318 12.57 -3.61 4.85
C CYS A 318 11.91 -2.39 4.20
N HIS A 319 11.53 -2.55 2.94
CA HIS A 319 10.80 -1.53 2.18
C HIS A 319 9.58 -2.15 1.51
N ARG A 320 8.39 -1.62 1.79
CA ARG A 320 7.11 -2.06 1.22
C ARG A 320 6.63 -1.17 0.06
N PHE A 321 7.53 -0.36 -0.49
CA PHE A 321 7.35 0.33 -1.77
C PHE A 321 6.02 1.10 -1.87
N ASP A 322 5.06 0.63 -2.68
CA ASP A 322 3.79 1.31 -2.96
C ASP A 322 2.96 1.51 -1.69
N GLN A 323 2.98 0.52 -0.79
CA GLN A 323 2.34 0.59 0.52
C GLN A 323 2.96 1.66 1.41
N SER A 324 4.29 1.77 1.41
CA SER A 324 5.01 2.77 2.20
C SER A 324 4.56 4.19 1.83
N ILE A 325 4.53 4.49 0.54
CA ILE A 325 4.18 5.84 0.05
C ILE A 325 2.72 6.18 0.34
N MET A 326 1.80 5.26 0.02
CA MET A 326 0.39 5.44 0.30
C MET A 326 0.14 5.63 1.80
N SER A 327 0.84 4.87 2.66
CA SER A 327 0.74 5.03 4.10
C SER A 327 1.25 6.40 4.56
N ILE A 328 2.40 6.85 4.07
CA ILE A 328 2.97 8.16 4.43
C ILE A 328 1.99 9.29 4.07
N ILE A 329 1.48 9.30 2.84
CA ILE A 329 0.53 10.32 2.36
C ILE A 329 -0.72 10.34 3.25
N LEU A 330 -1.33 9.19 3.50
CA LEU A 330 -2.59 9.14 4.23
C LEU A 330 -2.42 9.40 5.73
N TRP A 331 -1.32 8.94 6.35
CA TRP A 331 -1.08 9.23 7.77
C TRP A 331 -0.77 10.70 7.99
N ARG A 332 -0.04 11.33 7.05
CA ARG A 332 0.18 12.78 7.03
C ARG A 332 -1.13 13.56 6.97
N LEU A 333 -2.05 13.19 6.09
CA LEU A 333 -3.35 13.89 5.94
C LEU A 333 -4.28 13.62 7.12
N TYR A 334 -4.51 12.35 7.42
CA TYR A 334 -5.63 11.95 8.24
C TYR A 334 -5.27 11.75 9.71
N HIS A 335 -4.01 11.40 10.03
CA HIS A 335 -3.50 11.28 11.41
C HIS A 335 -4.54 10.78 12.43
N ALA A 336 -5.12 11.64 13.27
CA ALA A 336 -6.13 11.29 14.28
C ALA A 336 -7.46 10.76 13.68
N ASN A 337 -7.77 11.15 12.45
CA ASN A 337 -8.95 10.78 11.68
C ASN A 337 -8.68 9.66 10.66
N PHE A 338 -7.61 8.88 10.80
CA PHE A 338 -7.24 7.82 9.83
C PHE A 338 -8.36 6.80 9.59
N GLY A 339 -9.24 6.57 10.58
CA GLY A 339 -10.42 5.72 10.42
C GLY A 339 -11.32 6.11 9.24
N LYS A 340 -11.28 7.36 8.78
CA LYS A 340 -12.06 7.83 7.62
C LYS A 340 -11.66 7.14 6.31
N VAL A 341 -10.41 6.72 6.13
CA VAL A 341 -9.96 6.07 4.89
C VAL A 341 -10.02 4.54 4.97
N LEU A 342 -10.45 3.98 6.10
CA LEU A 342 -10.53 2.55 6.29
C LEU A 342 -11.84 1.98 5.75
N ILE A 343 -11.76 0.76 5.24
CA ILE A 343 -12.91 -0.08 4.93
C ILE A 343 -13.46 -0.63 6.26
N PRO A 344 -14.71 -0.31 6.65
CA PRO A 344 -15.32 -0.91 7.82
C PRO A 344 -15.89 -2.29 7.49
N GLY A 345 -15.71 -3.27 8.37
CA GLY A 345 -16.25 -4.62 8.20
C GLY A 345 -15.45 -5.52 7.25
N ILE A 346 -15.97 -6.72 7.00
CA ILE A 346 -15.26 -7.79 6.28
C ILE A 346 -15.97 -8.08 4.96
N PHE A 347 -15.40 -7.63 3.85
CA PHE A 347 -15.91 -7.87 2.49
C PHE A 347 -15.11 -8.92 1.72
N PHE A 348 -13.84 -9.06 2.07
CA PHE A 348 -12.88 -9.91 1.41
C PHE A 348 -11.84 -10.41 2.43
N ASP A 349 -11.04 -11.36 2.00
CA ASP A 349 -9.90 -11.91 2.71
C ASP A 349 -8.66 -11.88 1.81
N ILE A 350 -7.47 -11.80 2.42
CA ILE A 350 -6.18 -11.81 1.72
C ILE A 350 -5.54 -13.18 1.88
N GLN A 351 -5.72 -14.04 0.89
CA GLN A 351 -5.26 -15.43 0.91
C GLN A 351 -4.04 -15.60 0.02
N LYS A 352 -2.87 -15.24 0.56
CA LYS A 352 -1.59 -15.47 -0.12
C LYS A 352 -1.35 -16.97 -0.30
N GLU A 353 -0.77 -17.34 -1.43
CA GLU A 353 -0.44 -18.73 -1.83
C GLU A 353 -1.68 -19.61 -2.06
N ASN A 354 -2.90 -19.07 -1.94
CA ASN A 354 -4.12 -19.77 -2.32
C ASN A 354 -4.24 -19.84 -3.84
N THR A 355 -3.94 -21.00 -4.41
CA THR A 355 -3.85 -21.20 -5.87
C THR A 355 -4.98 -22.06 -6.43
N SER A 356 -5.25 -21.92 -7.73
CA SER A 356 -6.20 -22.76 -8.46
C SER A 356 -5.81 -22.97 -9.92
N ARG A 357 -6.11 -24.15 -10.46
CA ARG A 357 -6.07 -24.48 -11.90
C ARG A 357 -7.44 -24.32 -12.53
N TYR A 358 -7.99 -23.11 -12.39
CA TYR A 358 -9.38 -22.84 -12.71
C TYR A 358 -9.63 -22.86 -14.22
N PHE A 359 -8.73 -22.29 -15.00
CA PHE A 359 -8.86 -22.23 -16.45
C PHE A 359 -8.81 -23.62 -17.07
N GLU A 360 -7.91 -24.50 -16.63
CA GLU A 360 -7.89 -25.90 -17.08
C GLU A 360 -9.19 -26.63 -16.72
N SER A 361 -9.81 -26.28 -15.58
CA SER A 361 -11.11 -26.86 -15.19
C SER A 361 -12.27 -26.40 -16.07
N LEU A 362 -12.22 -25.16 -16.60
CA LEU A 362 -13.22 -24.63 -17.52
C LEU A 362 -13.13 -25.32 -18.89
N GLU A 363 -11.92 -25.60 -19.37
CA GLU A 363 -11.72 -26.32 -20.63
C GLU A 363 -12.28 -27.74 -20.56
N LYS A 364 -11.98 -28.48 -19.48
CA LYS A 364 -12.52 -29.83 -19.28
C LYS A 364 -14.04 -29.87 -19.27
N LYS A 365 -14.69 -28.88 -18.63
CA LYS A 365 -16.16 -28.77 -18.61
C LYS A 365 -16.73 -28.45 -19.99
N SER A 366 -16.07 -27.59 -20.75
CA SER A 366 -16.49 -27.24 -22.11
C SER A 366 -16.42 -28.46 -23.02
N SER A 367 -15.33 -29.24 -22.95
CA SER A 367 -15.19 -30.47 -23.75
C SER A 367 -16.18 -31.56 -23.36
N ALA A 368 -16.58 -31.66 -22.08
CA ALA A 368 -17.56 -32.64 -21.61
C ALA A 368 -19.02 -32.30 -21.99
N THR A 369 -19.30 -31.08 -22.44
CA THR A 369 -20.66 -30.65 -22.85
C THR A 369 -20.89 -30.81 -24.36
N VAL A 370 -19.83 -31.14 -25.12
CA VAL A 370 -19.86 -31.29 -26.59
C VAL A 370 -19.92 -32.77 -27.01
N VAL A 371 -19.93 -33.70 -26.05
CA VAL A 371 -20.18 -35.14 -26.22
C VAL A 371 -21.55 -35.46 -25.65
#